data_AF-A0A4P6A992-F1
#
_entry.id   AF-A0A4P6A992-F1
#
_cell.length_a   1.000
_cell.length_b   1.000
_cell.length_c   1.000
_cell.angle_alpha   90.00
_cell.angle_beta   90.00
_cell.angle_gamma   90.00
#
_symmetry.space_group_name_H-M   'P 1'
#
loop_
_entity.id
_entity.type
_entity.pdbx_description
1 polymer ?
#
loop_
_entity_poly.entity_id
_entity_poly.type
_entity_poly.pdbx_seq_one_letter_code
_entity_poly.pdbx_strand_id
1 'polypeptide(L)'
;MSEHAFKLLVQGENIVSVPALRVLRTIMPLRMKESIELALSIKQLGEFVIIEGCSEDIIDDLVEDFAQANVIAQKLPCEYSQARICMPLIGERKRWNALRMLVETSY
;
A
#
# COMPACT_ATOMS: atom_id res chain seq x y z
N MET A 1 27.33 -5.21 5.35
CA MET A 1 26.71 -4.01 4.74
C MET A 1 25.35 -3.85 5.39
N SER A 2 24.97 -2.65 5.83
CA SER A 2 23.60 -2.45 6.30
C SER A 2 22.69 -2.73 5.12
N GLU A 3 21.81 -3.73 5.20
CA GLU A 3 20.74 -3.87 4.20
C GLU A 3 19.92 -2.59 4.30
N HIS A 4 20.01 -1.75 3.27
CA HIS A 4 19.19 -0.56 3.19
C HIS A 4 17.78 -1.02 2.87
N ALA A 5 16.86 -0.76 3.79
CA ALA A 5 15.45 -1.02 3.58
C ALA A 5 14.80 0.22 2.96
N PHE A 6 13.77 -0.03 2.17
CA PHE A 6 13.06 1.01 1.43
C PHE A 6 11.56 0.96 1.73
N LYS A 7 10.88 2.06 1.40
CA LYS A 7 9.43 2.20 1.49
C LYS A 7 8.87 2.76 0.20
N LEU A 8 7.63 2.39 -0.08
CA LEU A 8 6.90 2.81 -1.26
C LEU A 8 5.87 3.88 -0.88
N LEU A 9 6.13 5.11 -1.31
CA LEU A 9 5.16 6.21 -1.25
C LEU A 9 4.36 6.25 -2.55
N VAL A 10 3.04 6.26 -2.47
CA VAL A 10 2.15 6.30 -3.64
C VAL A 10 1.23 7.51 -3.55
N GLN A 11 1.06 8.21 -4.68
CA GLN A 11 0.11 9.31 -4.79
C GLN A 11 -1.32 8.79 -5.03
N GLY A 12 -2.28 9.51 -4.46
CA GLY A 12 -3.69 9.20 -4.54
C GLY A 12 -4.34 9.51 -5.90
N GLU A 13 -3.63 10.19 -6.79
CA GLU A 13 -4.09 10.42 -8.15
C GLU A 13 -4.09 9.09 -8.94
N ASN A 14 -5.18 8.80 -9.66
CA ASN A 14 -5.39 7.57 -10.45
C ASN A 14 -5.36 6.23 -9.71
N ILE A 15 -5.16 6.21 -8.38
CA ILE A 15 -5.07 4.98 -7.57
C ILE A 15 -6.33 4.09 -7.60
N VAL A 16 -7.49 4.65 -7.96
CA VAL A 16 -8.77 3.93 -8.07
C VAL A 16 -8.97 3.25 -9.43
N SER A 17 -8.00 3.37 -10.35
CA SER A 17 -8.07 2.73 -11.67
C SER A 17 -7.99 1.21 -11.56
N VAL A 18 -8.59 0.48 -12.51
CA VAL A 18 -8.53 -0.99 -12.53
C VAL A 18 -7.07 -1.52 -12.54
N PRO A 19 -6.13 -0.95 -13.33
CA PRO A 19 -4.73 -1.33 -13.26
C PRO A 19 -4.12 -1.13 -11.86
N ALA A 20 -4.34 0.03 -11.24
CA ALA A 20 -3.80 0.31 -9.91
C ALA A 20 -4.37 -0.62 -8.83
N LEU A 21 -5.66 -0.95 -8.90
CA LEU A 21 -6.29 -1.93 -8.02
C LEU A 21 -5.70 -3.34 -8.19
N ARG A 22 -5.20 -3.69 -9.38
CA ARG A 22 -4.50 -4.97 -9.60
C ARG A 22 -3.16 -4.98 -8.89
N VAL A 23 -2.39 -3.90 -8.99
CA VAL A 23 -1.11 -3.73 -8.27
C VAL A 23 -1.33 -3.77 -6.75
N LEU A 24 -2.32 -3.05 -6.22
CA LEU A 24 -2.65 -3.11 -4.79
C LEU A 24 -2.94 -4.53 -4.28
N ARG A 25 -3.51 -5.38 -5.14
CA ARG A 25 -3.84 -6.76 -4.82
C ARG A 25 -2.63 -7.72 -4.85
N THR A 26 -1.51 -7.32 -5.45
CA THR A 26 -0.25 -8.09 -5.35
C THR A 26 0.44 -7.83 -4.01
N ILE A 27 0.28 -6.64 -3.44
CA ILE A 27 0.82 -6.26 -2.13
C ILE A 27 -0.01 -6.83 -0.99
N MET A 28 -1.34 -6.69 -1.07
CA MET A 28 -2.28 -7.21 -0.08
C MET A 28 -3.31 -8.11 -0.76
N PRO A 29 -3.54 -9.36 -0.29
CA PRO A 29 -4.47 -10.29 -0.93
C PRO A 29 -5.94 -9.93 -0.62
N LEU A 30 -6.38 -8.77 -1.10
CA LEU A 30 -7.69 -8.19 -0.86
C LEU A 30 -8.70 -8.60 -1.93
N ARG A 31 -9.96 -8.65 -1.54
CA ARG A 31 -11.09 -8.69 -2.46
C ARG A 31 -11.19 -7.36 -3.20
N MET A 32 -11.83 -7.36 -4.37
CA MET A 32 -11.96 -6.13 -5.18
C MET A 32 -12.62 -4.98 -4.39
N LYS A 33 -13.66 -5.28 -3.60
CA LYS A 33 -14.31 -4.28 -2.75
C LYS A 33 -13.34 -3.65 -1.74
N GLU A 34 -12.57 -4.48 -1.04
CA GLU A 34 -11.57 -4.03 -0.05
C GLU A 34 -10.46 -3.20 -0.72
N SER A 35 -10.05 -3.59 -1.93
CA SER A 35 -9.05 -2.86 -2.72
C SER A 35 -9.55 -1.47 -3.11
N ILE A 36 -10.81 -1.34 -3.52
CA ILE A 36 -11.44 -0.06 -3.86
C ILE A 36 -11.50 0.85 -2.62
N GLU A 37 -11.90 0.31 -1.48
CA GLU A 37 -11.97 1.06 -0.21
C GLU A 37 -10.60 1.56 0.25
N LEU A 38 -9.56 0.72 0.11
CA LEU A 38 -8.17 1.09 0.36
C LEU A 38 -7.73 2.22 -0.58
N ALA A 39 -7.93 2.05 -1.89
CA ALA A 39 -7.56 3.05 -2.89
C ALA A 39 -8.28 4.39 -2.67
N LEU A 40 -9.57 4.37 -2.33
CA LEU A 40 -10.33 5.58 -1.99
C LEU A 40 -9.75 6.28 -0.76
N SER A 41 -9.29 5.53 0.23
CA SER A 41 -8.65 6.08 1.42
C SER A 41 -7.30 6.71 1.06
N ILE A 42 -6.46 6.03 0.28
CA ILE A 42 -5.19 6.60 -0.22
C ILE A 42 -5.46 7.90 -1.00
N LYS A 43 -6.46 7.89 -1.89
CA LYS A 43 -6.89 9.07 -2.65
C LYS A 43 -7.27 10.24 -1.74
N GLN A 44 -7.96 9.97 -0.64
CA GLN A 44 -8.36 11.00 0.32
C GLN A 44 -7.17 11.59 1.11
N LEU A 45 -6.10 10.82 1.36
CA LEU A 45 -4.88 11.33 1.99
C LEU A 45 -4.01 12.15 1.03
N GLY A 46 -4.17 11.94 -0.28
CA GLY A 46 -3.35 12.56 -1.33
C GLY A 46 -2.04 11.81 -1.58
N GLU A 47 -1.36 11.35 -0.54
CA GLU A 47 -0.20 10.45 -0.64
C GLU A 47 -0.17 9.48 0.54
N PHE A 48 0.38 8.29 0.33
CA PHE A 48 0.40 7.25 1.37
C PHE A 48 1.54 6.26 1.19
N VAL A 49 2.21 5.90 2.28
CA VAL A 49 3.19 4.80 2.29
C VAL A 49 2.42 3.49 2.38
N ILE A 50 2.51 2.62 1.38
CA ILE A 50 1.74 1.36 1.33
C ILE A 50 2.49 0.21 1.98
N ILE A 51 3.80 0.13 1.71
CA ILE A 51 4.69 -0.89 2.21
C ILE A 51 6.04 -0.26 2.56
N GLU A 52 6.64 -0.70 3.65
CA GLU A 52 7.93 -0.22 4.14
C GLU A 52 8.77 -1.36 4.69
N GLY A 53 10.09 -1.18 4.72
CA GLY A 53 11.00 -2.19 5.26
C GLY A 53 11.30 -3.35 4.30
N CYS A 54 11.14 -3.10 2.99
CA CYS A 54 11.44 -4.07 1.93
C CYS A 54 12.81 -3.81 1.30
N SER A 55 13.35 -4.81 0.61
CA SER A 55 14.54 -4.69 -0.22
C SER A 55 14.29 -3.78 -1.44
N GLU A 56 15.37 -3.32 -2.03
CA GLU A 56 15.33 -2.36 -3.14
C GLU A 56 14.62 -2.91 -4.38
N ASP A 57 14.91 -4.16 -4.76
CA ASP A 57 14.33 -4.88 -5.89
C ASP A 57 12.80 -4.96 -5.80
N ILE A 58 12.27 -5.33 -4.63
CA ILE A 58 10.82 -5.39 -4.39
C ILE A 58 10.17 -4.01 -4.57
N ILE A 59 10.81 -2.94 -4.09
CA ILE A 59 10.24 -1.60 -4.20
C ILE A 59 10.34 -1.08 -5.64
N ASP A 60 11.44 -1.36 -6.35
CA ASP A 60 11.61 -0.94 -7.74
C ASP A 60 10.59 -1.60 -8.67
N ASP A 61 10.34 -2.91 -8.50
CA ASP A 61 9.28 -3.63 -9.23
C ASP A 61 7.90 -2.98 -8.99
N LEU A 62 7.58 -2.64 -7.74
CA LEU A 62 6.31 -2.00 -7.40
C LEU A 62 6.20 -0.57 -7.96
N VAL A 63 7.29 0.19 -7.98
CA VAL A 63 7.31 1.53 -8.60
C VAL A 63 7.01 1.42 -10.09
N GLU A 64 7.60 0.44 -10.78
CA GLU A 64 7.33 0.19 -12.20
C GLU A 64 5.88 -0.23 -12.44
N ASP A 65 5.36 -1.17 -11.65
CA ASP A 65 3.97 -1.64 -11.73
C ASP A 65 2.96 -0.48 -11.56
N PHE A 66 3.20 0.41 -10.59
CA PHE A 66 2.35 1.59 -10.40
C PHE A 66 2.51 2.60 -11.54
N ALA A 67 3.71 2.80 -12.08
CA ALA A 67 3.95 3.65 -13.23
C ALA A 67 3.18 3.15 -14.47
N GLN A 68 3.21 1.83 -14.74
CA GLN A 68 2.42 1.20 -15.80
C GLN A 68 0.90 1.36 -15.57
N ALA A 69 0.47 1.49 -14.32
CA ALA A 69 -0.91 1.79 -13.93
C ALA A 69 -1.27 3.29 -13.97
N ASN A 70 -0.38 4.17 -14.44
CA ASN A 70 -0.52 5.63 -14.43
C ASN A 70 -0.70 6.22 -13.02
N VAL A 71 -0.07 5.61 -12.02
CA VAL A 71 -0.02 6.11 -10.64
C VAL A 71 1.41 6.52 -10.31
N ILE A 72 1.57 7.71 -9.73
CA ILE A 72 2.89 8.18 -9.29
C ILE A 72 3.26 7.44 -8.00
N ALA A 73 4.36 6.70 -8.04
CA ALA A 73 4.95 6.03 -6.88
C ALA A 73 6.44 6.38 -6.77
N GLN A 74 6.96 6.39 -5.55
CA GLN A 74 8.34 6.75 -5.23
C GLN A 74 8.94 5.79 -4.22
N LYS A 75 10.17 5.36 -4.49
CA LYS A 75 11.05 4.68 -3.55
C LYS A 75 11.67 5.69 -2.60
N LEU A 76 11.55 5.46 -1.30
CA LEU A 76 12.16 6.29 -0.25
C LEU A 76 12.97 5.41 0.72
N PRO A 77 14.00 5.96 1.38
CA PRO A 77 14.71 5.23 2.44
C PRO A 77 13.77 4.93 3.62
N CYS A 78 13.96 3.75 4.23
CA CYS A 78 13.20 3.28 5.38
C CYS A 78 14.11 3.02 6.59
N GLU A 79 13.64 3.37 7.78
CA GLU A 79 14.34 3.12 9.05
C GLU A 79 14.04 1.72 9.61
N TYR A 80 13.02 1.04 9.09
CA TYR A 80 12.61 -0.29 9.54
C TYR A 80 13.28 -1.38 8.73
N SER A 81 13.88 -2.34 9.42
CA SER A 81 14.51 -3.51 8.80
C SER A 81 13.54 -4.68 8.54
N GLN A 82 12.29 -4.56 9.00
CA GLN A 82 11.25 -5.57 8.80
C GLN A 82 10.15 -5.03 7.90
N ALA A 83 9.75 -5.84 6.93
CA ALA A 83 8.66 -5.52 6.01
C ALA A 83 7.34 -5.32 6.76
N ARG A 84 6.66 -4.22 6.45
CA ARG A 84 5.38 -3.84 7.04
C ARG A 84 4.46 -3.32 5.96
N ILE A 85 3.22 -3.75 6.04
CA ILE A 85 2.13 -3.25 5.24
C ILE A 85 1.42 -2.16 6.03
N CYS A 86 1.32 -0.98 5.45
CA CYS A 86 0.71 0.19 6.07
C CYS A 86 -0.74 0.32 5.62
N MET A 87 -1.59 0.75 6.55
CA MET A 87 -3.03 0.87 6.33
C MET A 87 -3.51 2.30 6.62
N PRO A 88 -4.20 2.97 5.69
CA PRO A 88 -4.68 4.32 5.93
C PRO A 88 -5.83 4.27 6.94
N LEU A 89 -5.64 4.86 8.12
CA LEU A 89 -6.66 4.91 9.17
C LEU A 89 -7.64 6.08 8.95
N ILE A 90 -8.28 6.13 7.78
CA ILE A 90 -9.33 7.11 7.52
C ILE A 90 -10.68 6.54 7.95
N GLY A 91 -11.39 7.29 8.79
CA GLY A 91 -12.67 6.89 9.34
C GLY A 91 -12.56 5.99 10.57
N GLU A 92 -13.68 5.42 11.00
CA GLU A 92 -13.70 4.58 12.20
C GLU A 92 -12.93 3.27 12.00
N ARG A 93 -12.10 2.90 12.98
CA ARG A 93 -11.41 1.59 13.05
C ARG A 93 -12.32 0.41 12.71
N LYS A 94 -13.60 0.49 13.10
CA LYS A 94 -14.63 -0.52 12.84
C LYS A 94 -14.83 -0.83 11.34
N ARG A 95 -14.65 0.16 10.45
CA ARG A 95 -14.74 -0.03 8.99
C ARG A 95 -13.68 -1.00 8.50
N TRP A 96 -12.45 -0.86 8.97
CA TRP A 96 -11.33 -1.72 8.59
C TRP A 96 -11.42 -3.12 9.20
N ASN A 97 -11.94 -3.24 10.43
CA ASN A 97 -12.32 -4.54 11.01
C ASN A 97 -13.40 -5.24 10.16
N ALA A 98 -14.43 -4.51 9.71
CA ALA A 98 -15.51 -5.08 8.89
C ALA A 98 -15.03 -5.56 7.51
N LEU A 99 -13.96 -4.96 7.00
CA LEU A 99 -13.23 -5.38 5.80
C LEU A 99 -12.22 -6.51 6.07
N ARG A 100 -12.17 -7.05 7.31
CA ARG A 100 -11.21 -8.08 7.76
C ARG A 100 -9.74 -7.69 7.55
N MET A 101 -9.46 -6.40 7.47
CA MET A 101 -8.11 -5.86 7.22
C MET A 101 -7.33 -5.59 8.51
N LEU A 102 -8.03 -5.54 9.63
CA LEU A 102 -7.44 -5.52 10.97
C LEU A 102 -7.69 -6.90 11.58
N VAL A 103 -6.61 -7.60 11.90
CA VAL A 103 -6.62 -8.96 12.44
C VAL A 103 -7.64 -9.06 13.58
N GLU A 104 -8.54 -10.05 13.52
CA GLU A 104 -9.22 -10.51 14.73
C GLU A 104 -8.13 -11.10 15.63
N THR A 105 -7.79 -10.40 16.71
CA THR A 105 -7.04 -11.02 17.80
C THR A 105 -7.93 -12.11 18.38
N SER A 106 -7.82 -13.33 17.85
CA SER A 106 -8.29 -14.53 18.52
C SER A 106 -7.43 -14.66 19.78
N TYR A 107 -8.06 -14.45 20.94
CA TYR A 107 -7.54 -14.91 22.23
C TYR A 107 -7.87 -16.40 22.39
#